data_AF-A0A1Y3NH94-F1
#
_entry.id   AF-A0A1Y3NH94-F1
#
_cell.length_a   1.000
_cell.length_b   1.000
_cell.length_c   1.000
_cell.angle_alpha   90.00
_cell.angle_beta   90.00
_cell.angle_gamma   90.00
#
_symmetry.space_group_name_H-M   'P 1'
#
loop_
_entity.id
_entity.type
_entity.pdbx_description
1 polymer ?
#
loop_
_entity_poly.entity_id
_entity_poly.type
_entity_poly.pdbx_seq_one_letter_code
_entity_poly.pdbx_strand_id
1 'polypeptide(L)'
;MKKRWAPGHWETSGGACFVGESSYQAVLKKVKEKSGHDVTGCPHKLSLTYRRNNPDEGDNYFVDIYLFVKDFNEDEVKLQEEETCDFKLATLEKIKAIGEEGKFLHYNSIKAV
;
A
#
# COMPACT_ATOMS: atom_id res chain seq x y z
N MET A 1 2.43 -16.93 10.94
CA MET A 1 2.80 -15.74 10.14
C MET A 1 4.32 -15.65 10.00
N LYS A 2 4.86 -15.76 8.78
CA LYS A 2 6.31 -15.63 8.47
C LYS A 2 6.61 -14.34 7.69
N LYS A 3 5.93 -13.22 7.99
CA LYS A 3 6.27 -11.95 7.34
C LYS A 3 7.59 -11.45 7.93
N ARG A 4 8.65 -11.51 7.11
CA ARG A 4 10.03 -11.21 7.54
C ARG A 4 10.26 -9.71 7.75
N TRP A 5 9.45 -8.87 7.13
CA TRP A 5 9.61 -7.42 7.14
C TRP A 5 8.38 -6.73 7.72
N ALA A 6 8.62 -5.88 8.72
CA ALA A 6 7.63 -5.06 9.42
C ALA A 6 6.32 -5.76 9.86
N PRO A 7 6.39 -6.89 10.60
CA PRO A 7 5.18 -7.52 11.14
C PRO A 7 4.44 -6.58 12.09
N GLY A 8 3.10 -6.63 12.06
CA GLY A 8 2.24 -5.86 12.98
C GLY A 8 2.08 -4.37 12.68
N HIS A 9 2.64 -3.87 11.57
CA HIS A 9 2.45 -2.49 11.13
C HIS A 9 1.37 -2.40 10.05
N TRP A 10 0.71 -1.25 9.98
CA TRP A 10 -0.22 -0.90 8.90
C TRP A 10 0.53 -0.38 7.67
N GLU A 11 0.01 -0.65 6.49
CA GLU A 11 0.54 -0.15 5.21
C GLU A 11 -0.58 0.01 4.19
N THR A 12 -0.33 0.81 3.15
CA THR A 12 -1.18 0.81 1.95
C THR A 12 -0.89 -0.43 1.10
N SER A 13 -1.91 -0.96 0.40
CA SER A 13 -1.71 -2.04 -0.57
C SER A 13 -0.70 -1.66 -1.65
N GLY A 14 0.26 -2.55 -1.90
CA GLY A 14 1.35 -2.35 -2.87
C GLY A 14 2.31 -3.53 -2.91
N GLY A 15 3.30 -3.46 -3.79
CA GLY A 15 4.33 -4.49 -3.95
C GLY A 15 5.27 -4.19 -5.11
N ALA A 16 6.21 -5.11 -5.36
CA ALA A 16 7.19 -4.98 -6.42
C ALA A 16 6.58 -5.17 -7.81
N CYS A 17 7.14 -4.46 -8.80
CA CYS A 17 6.86 -4.68 -10.22
C CYS A 17 7.71 -5.84 -10.75
N PHE A 18 7.14 -6.65 -11.65
CA PHE A 18 7.93 -7.60 -12.43
C PHE A 18 8.66 -6.93 -13.61
N VAL A 19 9.65 -7.61 -14.18
CA VAL A 19 10.34 -7.15 -15.39
C VAL A 19 9.33 -6.97 -16.52
N GLY A 20 9.32 -5.78 -17.13
CA GLY A 20 8.38 -5.42 -18.20
C GLY A 20 7.00 -4.97 -17.72
N GLU A 21 6.73 -4.99 -16.40
CA GLU A 21 5.50 -4.50 -15.80
C GLU A 21 5.64 -3.02 -15.41
N SER A 22 4.64 -2.20 -15.76
CA SER A 22 4.55 -0.83 -15.25
C SER A 22 4.12 -0.81 -13.78
N SER A 23 4.49 0.24 -13.03
CA SER A 23 4.03 0.44 -11.66
C SER A 23 2.50 0.48 -11.53
N TYR A 24 1.82 1.04 -12.53
CA TYR A 24 0.36 1.02 -12.60
C TYR A 24 -0.20 -0.41 -12.70
N GLN A 25 0.32 -1.24 -13.61
CA GLN A 25 -0.10 -2.65 -13.71
C GLN A 25 0.16 -3.42 -12.41
N ALA A 26 1.32 -3.19 -11.81
CA ALA A 26 1.70 -3.83 -10.55
C ALA A 26 0.74 -3.45 -9.41
N VAL A 27 0.37 -2.17 -9.27
CA VAL A 27 -0.54 -1.73 -8.20
C VAL A 27 -1.95 -2.27 -8.38
N LEU A 28 -2.49 -2.33 -9.62
CA LEU A 28 -3.81 -2.92 -9.88
C LEU A 28 -3.85 -4.39 -9.42
N LYS A 29 -2.83 -5.17 -9.79
CA LYS A 29 -2.69 -6.56 -9.37
C LYS A 29 -2.56 -6.68 -7.85
N LYS A 30 -1.71 -5.86 -7.21
CA LYS A 30 -1.45 -5.93 -5.76
C LYS A 30 -2.65 -5.52 -4.91
N VAL A 31 -3.42 -4.52 -5.32
CA VAL A 31 -4.67 -4.15 -4.64
C VAL A 31 -5.66 -5.33 -4.69
N LYS A 32 -5.79 -5.97 -5.85
CA LYS A 32 -6.66 -7.14 -6.03
C LYS A 32 -6.19 -8.35 -5.22
N GLU A 33 -4.89 -8.64 -5.22
CA GLU A 33 -4.30 -9.73 -4.42
C GLU A 33 -4.54 -9.53 -2.91
N LYS A 34 -4.26 -8.34 -2.38
CA LYS A 34 -4.27 -8.10 -0.94
C LYS A 34 -5.66 -7.83 -0.35
N SER A 35 -6.57 -7.24 -1.12
CA SER A 35 -7.89 -6.81 -0.63
C SER A 35 -9.07 -7.45 -1.36
N GLY A 36 -8.85 -8.17 -2.46
CA GLY A 36 -9.90 -8.71 -3.32
C GLY A 36 -10.53 -7.68 -4.26
N HIS A 37 -10.26 -6.37 -4.08
CA HIS A 37 -10.83 -5.34 -4.92
C HIS A 37 -10.11 -5.16 -6.25
N ASP A 38 -10.85 -5.30 -7.35
CA ASP A 38 -10.40 -4.84 -8.65
C ASP A 38 -10.68 -3.34 -8.79
N VAL A 39 -9.63 -2.55 -9.00
CA VAL A 39 -9.70 -1.09 -9.20
C VAL A 39 -9.38 -0.71 -10.66
N THR A 40 -9.37 -1.68 -11.57
CA THR A 40 -9.19 -1.43 -13.00
C THR A 40 -10.30 -0.52 -13.53
N GLY A 41 -9.89 0.58 -14.17
CA GLY A 41 -10.83 1.56 -14.73
C GLY A 41 -11.45 2.52 -13.71
N CYS A 42 -11.13 2.39 -12.42
CA CYS A 42 -11.56 3.37 -11.42
C CYS A 42 -10.87 4.73 -11.64
N PRO A 43 -11.51 5.85 -11.23
CA PRO A 43 -10.85 7.13 -11.12
C PRO A 43 -9.59 7.00 -10.25
N HIS A 44 -8.46 7.46 -10.77
CA HIS A 44 -7.18 7.34 -10.08
C HIS A 44 -6.25 8.53 -10.38
N LYS A 45 -5.26 8.70 -9.52
CA LYS A 45 -4.19 9.69 -9.67
C LYS A 45 -2.85 9.12 -9.21
N LEU A 46 -1.81 9.26 -10.02
CA LEU A 46 -0.42 9.14 -9.55
C LEU A 46 -0.14 10.30 -8.60
N SER A 47 -0.14 10.01 -7.30
CA SER A 47 -0.15 11.02 -6.24
C SER A 47 1.25 11.41 -5.79
N LEU A 48 2.18 10.46 -5.82
CA LEU A 48 3.58 10.70 -5.47
C LEU A 48 4.47 9.71 -6.20
N THR A 49 5.61 10.19 -6.71
CA THR A 49 6.74 9.36 -7.11
C THR A 49 7.96 9.78 -6.30
N TYR A 50 8.65 8.82 -5.70
CA TYR A 50 9.91 9.11 -5.00
C TYR A 50 10.90 7.96 -5.10
N ARG A 51 12.17 8.28 -4.86
CA ARG A 51 13.26 7.32 -4.75
C ARG A 51 13.65 7.18 -3.28
N ARG A 52 13.67 5.96 -2.77
CA ARG A 52 14.27 5.64 -1.48
C ARG A 52 15.72 5.23 -1.68
N ASN A 53 16.61 5.93 -1.00
CA ASN A 53 18.02 5.57 -0.90
C ASN A 53 18.29 5.05 0.51
N ASN A 54 18.52 3.76 0.61
CA ASN A 54 18.86 3.07 1.85
C ASN A 54 19.93 2.00 1.57
N PRO A 55 21.17 2.43 1.26
CA PRO A 55 22.25 1.54 0.86
C PRO A 55 22.63 0.53 1.96
N ASP A 56 22.53 0.93 3.22
CA ASP A 56 22.95 0.12 4.37
C ASP A 56 22.02 -1.09 4.60
N GLU A 57 20.72 -0.94 4.33
CA GLU A 57 19.72 -2.01 4.45
C GLU A 57 19.47 -2.74 3.11
N GLY A 58 20.14 -2.32 2.03
CA GLY A 58 19.95 -2.90 0.69
C GLY A 58 18.57 -2.62 0.07
N ASP A 59 17.83 -1.66 0.60
CA ASP A 59 16.42 -1.43 0.30
C ASP A 59 16.22 -0.14 -0.53
N ASN A 60 16.93 -0.09 -1.67
CA ASN A 60 16.87 1.01 -2.61
C ASN A 60 15.82 0.72 -3.69
N TYR A 61 14.85 1.62 -3.83
CA TYR A 61 13.79 1.44 -4.82
C TYR A 61 13.19 2.77 -5.27
N PHE A 62 12.50 2.73 -6.40
CA PHE A 62 11.57 3.77 -6.82
C PHE A 62 10.16 3.34 -6.42
N VAL A 63 9.34 4.29 -5.98
CA VAL A 63 7.95 4.06 -5.62
C VAL A 63 7.07 5.03 -6.38
N ASP A 64 6.01 4.50 -6.95
CA ASP A 64 4.85 5.26 -7.42
C ASP A 64 3.66 4.94 -6.50
N ILE A 65 3.00 5.99 -6.01
CA ILE A 65 1.83 5.89 -5.14
C ILE A 65 0.62 6.37 -5.91
N TYR A 66 -0.40 5.51 -5.97
CA TYR A 66 -1.66 5.78 -6.63
C TYR A 66 -2.77 5.95 -5.60
N LEU A 67 -3.61 6.96 -5.82
CA LEU A 67 -4.89 7.12 -5.13
C LEU A 67 -5.98 6.61 -6.06
N PHE A 68 -6.76 5.64 -5.59
CA PHE A 68 -7.95 5.13 -6.28
C PHE A 68 -9.20 5.55 -5.53
N VAL A 69 -10.25 5.94 -6.27
CA VAL A 69 -11.56 6.25 -5.70
C VAL A 69 -12.56 5.22 -6.20
N LYS A 70 -13.18 4.50 -5.25
CA LYS A 70 -14.15 3.45 -5.53
C LYS A 70 -15.09 3.31 -4.34
N ASP A 71 -16.37 3.18 -4.61
CA ASP A 71 -17.37 2.75 -3.62
C ASP A 71 -17.33 1.22 -3.49
N PHE A 72 -17.33 0.72 -2.26
CA PHE A 72 -17.35 -0.71 -1.94
C PHE A 72 -17.95 -0.94 -0.56
N ASN A 73 -18.41 -2.16 -0.31
CA ASN A 73 -18.84 -2.58 1.02
C ASN A 73 -17.72 -3.34 1.76
N GLU A 74 -17.70 -3.21 3.08
CA GLU A 74 -16.65 -3.83 3.91
C GLU A 74 -16.59 -5.36 3.78
N ASP A 75 -17.73 -6.01 3.56
CA ASP A 75 -17.86 -7.47 3.35
C ASP A 75 -17.30 -7.96 2.00
N GLU A 76 -17.01 -7.04 1.07
CA GLU A 76 -16.34 -7.36 -0.20
C GLU A 76 -14.82 -7.53 -0.03
N VAL A 77 -14.24 -7.10 1.11
CA VAL A 77 -12.80 -7.20 1.38
C VAL A 77 -12.42 -8.68 1.60
N LYS A 78 -11.51 -9.17 0.76
CA LYS A 78 -10.97 -10.54 0.85
C LYS A 78 -9.46 -10.47 0.99
N LEU A 79 -8.98 -10.73 2.19
CA LEU A 79 -7.55 -10.67 2.50
C LEU A 79 -6.81 -11.91 2.01
N GLN A 80 -5.60 -11.69 1.50
CA GLN A 80 -4.62 -12.75 1.35
C GLN A 80 -3.91 -12.99 2.69
N GLU A 81 -4.36 -14.02 3.42
CA GLU A 81 -3.91 -14.31 4.80
C GLU A 81 -2.39 -14.56 4.94
N GLU A 82 -1.70 -14.93 3.84
CA GLU A 82 -0.25 -15.13 3.83
C GLU A 82 0.55 -13.84 3.92
N GLU A 83 0.03 -12.74 3.37
CA GLU A 83 0.70 -11.43 3.31
C GLU A 83 0.03 -10.37 4.21
N THR A 84 -1.27 -10.51 4.45
CA THR A 84 -2.12 -9.51 5.10
C THR A 84 -2.93 -10.17 6.22
N CYS A 85 -2.71 -9.74 7.46
CA CYS A 85 -3.35 -10.34 8.62
C CYS A 85 -4.63 -9.62 9.08
N ASP A 86 -4.82 -8.36 8.67
CA ASP A 86 -5.97 -7.54 9.06
C ASP A 86 -6.13 -6.36 8.09
N PHE A 87 -7.30 -5.72 8.11
CA PHE A 87 -7.56 -4.48 7.40
C PHE A 87 -8.32 -3.49 8.28
N LYS A 88 -8.28 -2.21 7.90
CA LYS A 88 -8.98 -1.17 8.64
C LYS A 88 -9.39 -0.03 7.73
N LEU A 89 -10.68 0.29 7.74
CA LEU A 89 -11.16 1.57 7.22
C LEU A 89 -10.84 2.66 8.24
N ALA A 90 -10.18 3.73 7.79
CA ALA A 90 -9.68 4.78 8.66
C ALA A 90 -9.87 6.16 8.01
N THR A 91 -10.32 7.14 8.80
CA THR A 91 -10.31 8.54 8.40
C THR A 91 -8.87 9.06 8.33
N LEU A 92 -8.67 10.20 7.66
CA LEU A 92 -7.38 10.86 7.60
C LEU A 92 -6.79 11.12 9.00
N GLU A 93 -7.61 11.55 9.97
CA GLU A 93 -7.13 11.79 11.34
C GLU A 93 -6.65 10.51 12.00
N LYS A 94 -7.36 9.39 11.78
CA LYS A 94 -6.97 8.10 12.33
C LYS A 94 -5.69 7.57 11.69
N ILE A 95 -5.53 7.73 10.38
CA ILE A 95 -4.27 7.41 9.69
C ILE A 95 -3.12 8.23 10.26
N LYS A 96 -3.34 9.54 10.47
CA LYS A 96 -2.35 10.43 11.09
C LYS A 96 -1.95 9.98 12.49
N ALA A 97 -2.91 9.64 13.35
CA ALA A 97 -2.64 9.14 14.69
C ALA A 97 -1.81 7.84 14.66
N ILE A 98 -2.16 6.87 13.81
CA ILE A 98 -1.39 5.61 13.66
C ILE A 98 0.04 5.90 13.16
N GLY A 99 0.18 6.87 12.25
CA GLY A 99 1.47 7.33 11.74
C GLY A 99 2.33 7.99 12.82
N GLU A 100 1.75 8.83 13.66
CA GLU A 100 2.41 9.47 14.81
C GLU A 100 2.83 8.47 15.89
N GLU A 101 2.08 7.38 16.08
CA GLU A 101 2.47 6.24 16.92
C GLU A 101 3.61 5.38 16.32
N GLY A 102 4.04 5.65 15.08
CA GLY A 102 5.07 4.87 14.39
C GLY A 102 4.60 3.49 13.90
N LYS A 103 3.28 3.24 13.90
CA LYS A 103 2.69 1.94 13.52
C LYS A 103 2.22 1.86 12.06
N PHE A 104 2.50 2.89 11.26
CA PHE A 104 2.17 2.94 9.84
C PHE A 104 3.46 3.05 9.01
N LEU A 105 3.71 2.07 8.15
CA LEU A 105 4.91 2.00 7.32
C LEU A 105 4.92 3.12 6.29
N HIS A 106 6.09 3.76 6.16
CA HIS A 106 6.32 4.86 5.23
C HIS A 106 5.38 6.06 5.40
N TYR A 107 4.76 6.23 6.57
CA TYR A 107 3.86 7.37 6.82
C TYR A 107 4.52 8.71 6.53
N ASN A 108 5.78 8.88 6.97
CA ASN A 108 6.53 10.11 6.70
C ASN A 108 6.75 10.41 5.21
N SER A 109 6.78 9.38 4.36
CA SER A 109 6.90 9.54 2.91
C SER A 109 5.59 10.01 2.27
N ILE A 110 4.43 9.75 2.90
CA ILE A 110 3.11 9.97 2.30
C ILE A 110 2.26 11.02 3.01
N LYS A 111 2.68 11.51 4.19
CA LYS A 111 1.90 12.44 5.04
C LYS A 111 1.55 13.79 4.40
N ALA A 112 2.17 14.14 3.27
CA ALA A 112 1.96 15.39 2.55
C ALA A 112 1.12 15.22 1.27
N VAL A 113 0.67 13.99 0.98
CA VAL A 113 -0.17 13.64 -0.18
C VAL A 113 -1.64 13.91 0.13
#